data_AF-A0A7J7UGJ1-F1
#
_entry.id   AF-A0A7J7UGJ1-F1
#
_cell.length_a   1.000
_cell.length_b   1.000
_cell.length_c   1.000
_cell.angle_alpha   90.00
_cell.angle_beta   90.00
_cell.angle_gamma   90.00
#
_symmetry.space_group_name_H-M   'P 1'
#
loop_
_entity.id
_entity.type
_entity.pdbx_description
1 polymer ?
#
loop_
_entity_poly.entity_id
_entity_poly.type
_entity_poly.pdbx_seq_one_letter_code
_entity_poly.pdbx_strand_id
1 'polypeptide(L)'
;MVALPGLGSGLQPWCPVDLSLEWVETVWELDFTETEPLDPSIEAEIIETGLDAFTKLHESLFRFAAEEHGSTEIFWTFFAENNISHRALVALFYHFVQTVHKKNANVQYREYGLHAAGLYFLLLEVPGSVANQIFHPVMFDKCIQILKKSWPQESTLSRKRRKEHSKNSQSNPRGHRKRGKPSRKEDIEVRK
;
A
#
# COMPACT_ATOMS: atom_id res chain seq x y z
N MET A 1 7.61 -32.30 10.68
CA MET A 1 6.44 -32.47 9.77
C MET A 1 5.26 -31.56 10.16
N VAL A 2 5.48 -30.37 10.76
CA VAL A 2 4.42 -29.49 11.33
C VAL A 2 4.27 -28.16 10.55
N ALA A 3 5.13 -27.87 9.57
CA ALA A 3 5.09 -26.61 8.81
C ALA A 3 4.04 -26.56 7.69
N LEU A 4 3.67 -27.71 7.13
CA LEU A 4 2.77 -27.84 5.97
C LEU A 4 1.29 -27.45 6.22
N PRO A 5 0.66 -27.74 7.38
CA PRO A 5 -0.76 -27.46 7.57
C PRO A 5 -1.12 -25.97 7.52
N GLY A 6 -0.18 -25.09 7.91
CA GLY A 6 -0.39 -23.65 7.86
C GLY A 6 -0.33 -23.10 6.44
N LEU A 7 0.54 -23.65 5.59
CA LEU A 7 0.72 -23.18 4.23
C LEU A 7 -0.53 -23.40 3.37
N GLY A 8 -1.16 -24.58 3.49
CA GLY A 8 -2.40 -24.87 2.76
C GLY A 8 -3.56 -23.94 3.13
N SER A 9 -3.76 -23.66 4.43
CA SER A 9 -4.82 -22.75 4.87
C SER A 9 -4.52 -21.29 4.52
N GLY A 10 -3.26 -20.88 4.54
CA GLY A 10 -2.84 -19.54 4.10
C GLY A 10 -2.98 -19.32 2.59
N LEU A 11 -2.82 -20.37 1.77
CA LEU A 11 -2.91 -20.30 0.31
C LEU A 11 -4.33 -20.45 -0.24
N GLN A 12 -5.30 -20.92 0.56
CA GLN A 12 -6.65 -21.21 0.06
C GLN A 12 -7.32 -20.00 -0.63
N PRO A 13 -7.27 -18.75 -0.10
CA PRO A 13 -7.83 -17.58 -0.79
C PRO A 13 -7.07 -17.22 -2.09
N TRP A 14 -5.84 -17.71 -2.24
CA TRP A 14 -4.92 -17.36 -3.32
C TRP A 14 -4.88 -18.40 -4.45
N CYS A 15 -5.71 -19.44 -4.35
CA CYS A 15 -5.90 -20.46 -5.37
C CYS A 15 -7.36 -20.50 -5.85
N PRO A 16 -7.90 -19.39 -6.41
CA PRO A 16 -9.28 -19.34 -6.87
C PRO A 16 -9.50 -20.35 -8.01
N VAL A 17 -10.60 -21.09 -7.93
CA VAL A 17 -10.92 -22.19 -8.87
C VAL A 17 -11.11 -21.66 -10.29
N ASP A 18 -11.67 -20.46 -10.41
CA ASP A 18 -12.06 -19.86 -11.69
C ASP A 18 -11.00 -18.89 -12.26
N LEU A 19 -9.76 -18.92 -11.73
CA LEU A 19 -8.69 -18.06 -12.26
C LEU A 19 -8.32 -18.46 -13.68
N SER A 20 -8.55 -17.54 -14.62
CA SER A 20 -8.18 -17.73 -16.03
C SER A 20 -6.66 -17.88 -16.17
N LEU A 21 -6.23 -19.02 -16.72
CA LEU A 21 -4.83 -19.24 -17.10
C LEU A 21 -4.37 -18.24 -18.16
N GLU A 22 -5.24 -17.87 -19.09
CA GLU A 22 -4.95 -16.88 -20.13
C GLU A 22 -4.66 -15.50 -19.52
N TRP A 23 -5.39 -15.12 -18.47
CA TRP A 23 -5.12 -13.88 -17.74
C TRP A 23 -3.74 -13.92 -17.06
N VAL A 24 -3.40 -15.04 -16.43
CA VAL A 24 -2.07 -15.23 -15.81
C VAL A 24 -0.99 -15.13 -16.87
N GLU A 25 -1.09 -15.87 -17.98
CA GLU A 25 -0.08 -15.81 -19.04
C GLU A 25 0.06 -14.40 -19.61
N THR A 26 -1.06 -13.70 -19.86
CA THR A 26 -1.06 -12.30 -20.32
C THR A 26 -0.31 -11.37 -19.36
N VAL A 27 -0.50 -11.53 -18.04
CA VAL A 27 0.21 -10.71 -17.03
C VAL A 27 1.73 -10.86 -17.15
N TRP A 28 2.19 -12.09 -17.36
CA TRP A 28 3.60 -12.41 -17.52
C TRP A 28 4.14 -12.01 -18.90
N GLU A 29 3.38 -12.20 -19.97
CA GLU A 29 3.76 -11.80 -21.33
C GLU A 29 3.89 -10.28 -21.47
N LEU A 30 3.08 -9.51 -20.74
CA LEU A 30 3.14 -8.06 -20.69
C LEU A 30 4.15 -7.53 -19.65
N ASP A 31 5.03 -8.39 -19.14
CA ASP A 31 6.10 -8.03 -18.20
C ASP A 31 5.61 -7.22 -16.99
N PHE A 32 4.39 -7.51 -16.53
CA PHE A 32 3.75 -6.76 -15.43
C PHE A 32 3.70 -5.25 -15.68
N THR A 33 3.56 -4.78 -16.92
CA THR A 33 3.50 -3.34 -17.24
C THR A 33 2.05 -2.82 -17.25
N GLU A 34 1.19 -3.56 -17.94
CA GLU A 34 -0.25 -3.35 -18.12
C GLU A 34 -0.94 -4.72 -18.12
N THR A 35 -2.14 -4.81 -17.59
CA THR A 35 -2.93 -6.06 -17.63
C THR A 35 -4.40 -5.75 -17.74
N GLU A 36 -5.15 -6.68 -18.31
CA GLU A 36 -6.59 -6.71 -18.17
C GLU A 36 -6.98 -6.75 -16.68
N PRO A 37 -8.11 -6.14 -16.30
CA PRO A 37 -8.58 -6.21 -14.92
C PRO A 37 -8.82 -7.68 -14.53
N LEU A 38 -8.40 -8.03 -13.31
CA LEU A 38 -8.79 -9.30 -12.71
C LEU A 38 -10.32 -9.40 -12.63
N ASP A 39 -10.84 -10.62 -12.70
CA ASP A 39 -12.26 -10.86 -12.49
C ASP A 39 -12.70 -10.28 -11.12
N PRO A 40 -13.70 -9.37 -11.08
CA PRO A 40 -14.16 -8.77 -9.84
C PRO A 40 -14.64 -9.78 -8.80
N SER A 41 -15.11 -10.97 -9.21
CA SER A 41 -15.52 -12.03 -8.29
C SER A 41 -14.35 -12.66 -7.54
N ILE A 42 -13.22 -12.88 -8.25
CA ILE A 42 -11.98 -13.38 -7.64
C ILE A 42 -11.38 -12.34 -6.71
N GLU A 43 -11.35 -11.08 -7.14
CA GLU A 43 -10.92 -9.98 -6.29
C GLU A 43 -11.81 -9.90 -5.03
N ALA A 44 -13.13 -10.02 -5.18
CA ALA A 44 -14.09 -10.00 -4.08
C ALA A 44 -13.87 -11.16 -3.09
N GLU A 45 -13.57 -12.38 -3.57
CA GLU A 45 -13.28 -13.54 -2.73
C GLU A 45 -12.04 -13.31 -1.85
N ILE A 46 -10.96 -12.80 -2.45
CA ILE A 46 -9.71 -12.52 -1.70
C ILE A 46 -9.96 -11.46 -0.63
N ILE A 47 -10.67 -10.38 -0.97
CA ILE A 47 -10.94 -9.28 -0.04
C ILE A 47 -12.09 -9.56 0.94
N GLU A 48 -12.91 -10.60 0.75
CA GLU A 48 -14.01 -10.96 1.65
C GLU A 48 -13.48 -11.27 3.06
N THR A 49 -12.35 -11.96 3.12
CA THR A 49 -11.61 -12.23 4.37
C THR A 49 -10.80 -11.02 4.85
N GLY A 50 -10.73 -9.95 4.07
CA GLY A 50 -10.00 -8.72 4.37
C GLY A 50 -8.48 -8.94 4.43
N LEU A 51 -7.84 -8.26 5.39
CA LEU A 51 -6.39 -8.37 5.60
C LEU A 51 -5.94 -9.77 6.06
N ASP A 52 -6.87 -10.57 6.59
CA ASP A 52 -6.57 -11.89 7.15
C ASP A 52 -6.00 -12.85 6.10
N ALA A 53 -6.48 -12.80 4.85
CA ALA A 53 -5.89 -13.57 3.73
C ALA A 53 -4.42 -13.22 3.50
N PHE A 54 -4.05 -11.94 3.63
CA PHE A 54 -2.68 -11.49 3.43
C PHE A 54 -1.79 -11.86 4.63
N THR A 55 -2.28 -11.63 5.86
CA THR A 55 -1.50 -11.91 7.07
C THR A 55 -1.28 -13.41 7.28
N LYS A 56 -2.29 -14.25 7.04
CA LYS A 56 -2.15 -15.71 7.12
C LYS A 56 -1.15 -16.25 6.11
N LEU A 57 -1.20 -15.76 4.87
CA LEU A 57 -0.22 -16.15 3.87
C LEU A 57 1.18 -15.68 4.26
N HIS A 58 1.31 -14.45 4.76
CA HIS A 58 2.59 -13.92 5.22
C HIS A 58 3.18 -14.77 6.35
N GLU A 59 2.42 -15.06 7.40
CA GLU A 59 2.87 -15.93 8.51
C GLU A 59 3.28 -17.33 8.04
N SER A 60 2.58 -17.85 7.03
CA SER A 60 2.87 -19.16 6.45
C SER A 60 4.16 -19.14 5.64
N LEU A 61 4.33 -18.16 4.76
CA LEU A 61 5.54 -17.97 3.94
C LEU A 61 6.76 -17.63 4.79
N PHE A 62 6.59 -16.85 5.86
CA PHE A 62 7.68 -16.35 6.69
C PHE A 62 8.49 -17.47 7.33
N ARG A 63 7.84 -18.58 7.68
CA ARG A 63 8.53 -19.77 8.22
C ARG A 63 9.53 -20.35 7.22
N PHE A 64 9.21 -20.32 5.93
CA PHE A 64 10.10 -20.84 4.88
C PHE A 64 11.19 -19.85 4.47
N ALA A 65 10.91 -18.54 4.58
CA ALA A 65 11.91 -17.51 4.33
C ALA A 65 12.94 -17.39 5.48
N ALA A 66 12.51 -17.58 6.73
CA ALA A 66 13.35 -17.43 7.92
C ALA A 66 14.14 -18.70 8.31
N GLU A 67 13.74 -19.89 7.82
CA GLU A 67 14.39 -21.15 8.19
C GLU A 67 15.65 -21.42 7.36
N GLU A 68 16.79 -21.52 8.06
CA GLU A 68 18.07 -21.93 7.50
C GLU A 68 18.05 -23.44 7.13
N HIS A 69 17.87 -23.71 5.83
CA HIS A 69 18.41 -24.88 5.10
C HIS A 69 17.70 -26.25 5.22
N GLY A 70 16.53 -26.37 5.87
CA GLY A 70 15.80 -27.65 5.97
C GLY A 70 14.46 -27.75 5.23
N SER A 71 13.80 -26.62 4.95
CA SER A 71 12.40 -26.56 4.50
C SER A 71 12.22 -26.07 3.06
N THR A 72 13.31 -25.76 2.35
CA THR A 72 13.28 -25.24 0.98
C THR A 72 12.68 -26.22 -0.02
N GLU A 73 13.12 -27.48 -0.01
CA GLU A 73 12.53 -28.50 -0.90
C GLU A 73 11.04 -28.64 -0.62
N ILE A 74 10.66 -28.68 0.67
CA ILE A 74 9.28 -28.86 1.11
C ILE A 74 8.34 -27.77 0.56
N PHE A 75 8.82 -26.53 0.43
CA PHE A 75 7.99 -25.43 -0.07
C PHE A 75 7.63 -25.60 -1.56
N TRP A 76 8.64 -25.73 -2.42
CA TRP A 76 8.40 -25.84 -3.86
C TRP A 76 7.81 -27.20 -4.25
N THR A 77 8.17 -28.28 -3.54
CA THR A 77 7.51 -29.58 -3.72
C THR A 77 6.03 -29.50 -3.32
N PHE A 78 5.68 -28.78 -2.26
CA PHE A 78 4.28 -28.56 -1.89
C PHE A 78 3.50 -27.85 -3.01
N PHE A 79 4.09 -26.81 -3.63
CA PHE A 79 3.47 -26.15 -4.78
C PHE A 79 3.25 -27.11 -5.95
N ALA A 80 4.25 -27.93 -6.27
CA ALA A 80 4.15 -28.91 -7.35
C ALA A 80 3.12 -30.01 -7.04
N GLU A 81 3.14 -30.59 -5.84
CA GLU A 81 2.25 -31.68 -5.43
C GLU A 81 0.78 -31.25 -5.34
N ASN A 82 0.53 -29.99 -4.98
CA ASN A 82 -0.83 -29.45 -4.85
C ASN A 82 -1.29 -28.71 -6.13
N ASN A 83 -0.52 -28.76 -7.22
CA ASN A 83 -0.79 -28.04 -8.47
C ASN A 83 -1.02 -26.53 -8.27
N ILE A 84 -0.28 -25.93 -7.33
CA ILE A 84 -0.35 -24.49 -7.05
C ILE A 84 0.63 -23.76 -7.98
N SER A 85 0.09 -22.87 -8.82
CA SER A 85 0.89 -22.07 -9.73
C SER A 85 1.51 -20.88 -9.00
N HIS A 86 2.83 -20.88 -8.84
CA HIS A 86 3.57 -19.70 -8.35
C HIS A 86 3.40 -18.51 -9.29
N ARG A 87 3.23 -18.75 -10.61
CA ARG A 87 2.96 -17.71 -11.60
C ARG A 87 1.61 -17.03 -11.37
N ALA A 88 0.58 -17.80 -11.06
CA ALA A 88 -0.74 -17.27 -10.69
C ALA A 88 -0.66 -16.43 -9.42
N LEU A 89 0.05 -16.92 -8.39
CA LEU A 89 0.22 -16.21 -7.13
C LEU A 89 0.88 -14.83 -7.32
N VAL A 90 1.98 -14.78 -8.08
CA VAL A 90 2.67 -13.51 -8.39
C VAL A 90 1.79 -12.57 -9.23
N ALA A 91 1.00 -13.11 -10.18
CA ALA A 91 0.06 -12.31 -10.97
C ALA A 91 -1.06 -11.70 -10.09
N LEU A 92 -1.58 -12.46 -9.12
CA LEU A 92 -2.54 -11.95 -8.15
C LEU A 92 -1.93 -10.85 -7.26
N PHE A 93 -0.70 -11.03 -6.76
CA PHE A 93 0.00 -9.96 -6.03
C PHE A 93 0.16 -8.71 -6.88
N TYR A 94 0.51 -8.88 -8.16
CA TYR A 94 0.63 -7.77 -9.09
C TYR A 94 -0.67 -6.99 -9.24
N HIS A 95 -1.83 -7.65 -9.33
CA HIS A 95 -3.13 -6.96 -9.41
C HIS A 95 -3.33 -5.97 -8.26
N PHE A 96 -3.06 -6.39 -7.02
CA PHE A 96 -3.18 -5.52 -5.84
C PHE A 96 -2.13 -4.41 -5.84
N VAL A 97 -0.88 -4.70 -6.22
CA VAL A 97 0.20 -3.70 -6.36
C VAL A 97 -0.17 -2.65 -7.42
N GLN A 98 -0.60 -3.08 -8.60
CA GLN A 98 -0.94 -2.19 -9.71
C GLN A 98 -2.16 -1.31 -9.39
N THR A 99 -3.13 -1.83 -8.65
CA THR A 99 -4.35 -1.10 -8.27
C THR A 99 -4.04 0.15 -7.43
N VAL A 100 -2.99 0.12 -6.61
CA VAL A 100 -2.56 1.29 -5.80
C VAL A 100 -1.94 2.41 -6.62
N HIS A 101 -1.37 2.09 -7.79
CA HIS A 101 -0.78 3.11 -8.67
C HIS A 101 -1.83 3.96 -9.41
N LYS A 102 -3.11 3.56 -9.36
CA LYS A 102 -4.23 4.33 -9.92
C LYS A 102 -4.48 5.60 -9.08
N LYS A 103 -4.79 6.72 -9.74
CA LYS A 103 -4.84 8.08 -9.14
C LYS A 103 -5.76 8.23 -7.91
N ASN A 104 -6.76 7.36 -7.73
CA ASN A 104 -7.79 7.45 -6.68
C ASN A 104 -7.92 6.18 -5.82
N ALA A 105 -6.84 5.40 -5.63
CA ALA A 105 -6.91 4.20 -4.81
C ALA A 105 -7.31 4.53 -3.34
N ASN A 106 -8.37 3.86 -2.87
CA ASN A 106 -8.87 3.93 -1.50
C ASN A 106 -7.79 3.46 -0.51
N VAL A 107 -7.85 3.93 0.74
CA VAL A 107 -6.93 3.56 1.83
C VAL A 107 -6.83 2.04 1.99
N GLN A 108 -7.95 1.32 1.93
CA GLN A 108 -7.97 -0.15 2.02
C GLN A 108 -7.18 -0.81 0.88
N TYR A 109 -7.37 -0.36 -0.35
CA TYR A 109 -6.58 -0.88 -1.49
C TYR A 109 -5.09 -0.56 -1.37
N ARG A 110 -4.72 0.58 -0.76
CA ARG A 110 -3.32 0.91 -0.46
C ARG A 110 -2.70 -0.07 0.53
N GLU A 111 -3.47 -0.47 1.54
CA GLU A 111 -3.08 -1.47 2.52
C GLU A 111 -2.90 -2.84 1.85
N TYR A 112 -3.86 -3.29 1.04
CA TYR A 112 -3.75 -4.53 0.27
C TYR A 112 -2.56 -4.55 -0.68
N GLY A 113 -2.31 -3.46 -1.42
CA GLY A 113 -1.14 -3.39 -2.30
C GLY A 113 0.19 -3.38 -1.54
N LEU A 114 0.23 -2.82 -0.31
CA LEU A 114 1.40 -2.87 0.55
C LEU A 114 1.65 -4.30 1.07
N HIS A 115 0.60 -4.99 1.51
CA HIS A 115 0.69 -6.39 1.91
C HIS A 115 1.09 -7.29 0.74
N ALA A 116 0.51 -7.10 -0.44
CA ALA A 116 0.89 -7.83 -1.65
C ALA A 116 2.37 -7.62 -2.02
N ALA A 117 2.87 -6.38 -1.91
CA ALA A 117 4.29 -6.09 -2.11
C ALA A 117 5.17 -6.83 -1.08
N GLY A 118 4.75 -6.85 0.19
CA GLY A 118 5.43 -7.61 1.25
C GLY A 118 5.46 -9.12 0.98
N LEU A 119 4.33 -9.70 0.56
CA LEU A 119 4.24 -11.11 0.18
C LEU A 119 5.14 -11.46 -1.00
N TYR A 120 5.23 -10.57 -2.00
CA TYR A 120 6.15 -10.75 -3.12
C TYR A 120 7.62 -10.76 -2.65
N PHE A 121 8.03 -9.82 -1.80
CA PHE A 121 9.39 -9.82 -1.24
C PHE A 121 9.66 -11.08 -0.43
N LEU A 122 8.69 -11.52 0.38
CA LEU A 122 8.83 -12.72 1.18
C LEU A 122 8.98 -13.98 0.30
N LEU A 123 8.26 -14.06 -0.82
CA LEU A 123 8.40 -15.14 -1.78
C LEU A 123 9.77 -15.14 -2.48
N LEU A 124 10.38 -13.95 -2.68
CA LEU A 124 11.75 -13.84 -3.18
C LEU A 124 12.79 -14.34 -2.18
N GLU A 125 12.53 -14.17 -0.88
CA GLU A 125 13.41 -14.64 0.20
C GLU A 125 13.37 -16.17 0.37
N VAL A 126 12.31 -16.84 -0.07
CA VAL A 126 12.26 -18.31 -0.05
C VAL A 126 13.38 -18.88 -0.93
N PRO A 127 14.29 -19.71 -0.39
CA PRO A 127 15.40 -20.25 -1.18
C PRO A 127 14.87 -21.03 -2.40
N GLY A 128 15.54 -20.95 -3.55
CA GLY A 128 15.02 -21.52 -4.80
C GLY A 128 14.05 -20.62 -5.58
N SER A 129 13.71 -19.43 -5.07
CA SER A 129 12.94 -18.41 -5.80
C SER A 129 13.53 -18.04 -7.17
N VAL A 130 14.87 -18.02 -7.28
CA VAL A 130 15.59 -17.78 -8.55
C VAL A 130 15.36 -18.92 -9.56
N ALA A 131 15.40 -20.18 -9.11
CA ALA A 131 15.15 -21.33 -9.98
C ALA A 131 13.70 -21.37 -10.47
N ASN A 132 12.76 -20.92 -9.64
CA ASN A 132 11.34 -20.78 -9.98
C ASN A 132 11.00 -19.44 -10.66
N GLN A 133 12.00 -18.66 -11.09
CA GLN A 133 11.81 -17.42 -11.85
C GLN A 133 10.83 -16.42 -11.20
N ILE A 134 10.78 -16.38 -9.86
CA ILE A 134 9.87 -15.48 -9.14
C ILE A 134 10.26 -14.01 -9.31
N PHE A 135 11.57 -13.74 -9.45
CA PHE A 135 12.07 -12.38 -9.60
C PHE A 135 11.72 -11.79 -10.96
N HIS A 136 10.87 -10.77 -10.95
CA HIS A 136 10.58 -9.93 -12.11
C HIS A 136 10.96 -8.45 -11.82
N PRO A 137 11.86 -7.83 -12.61
CA PRO A 137 12.35 -6.47 -12.34
C PRO A 137 11.26 -5.40 -12.27
N VAL A 138 10.28 -5.46 -13.17
CA VAL A 138 9.18 -4.47 -13.23
C VAL A 138 8.26 -4.60 -12.01
N MET A 139 7.95 -5.84 -11.60
CA MET A 139 7.13 -6.09 -10.41
C MET A 139 7.86 -5.61 -9.16
N PHE A 140 9.16 -5.91 -9.06
CA PHE A 140 10.01 -5.44 -7.97
C PHE A 140 10.00 -3.91 -7.86
N ASP A 141 10.22 -3.19 -8.96
CA ASP A 141 10.20 -1.73 -8.94
C ASP A 141 8.82 -1.18 -8.52
N LYS A 142 7.72 -1.75 -9.02
CA LYS A 142 6.36 -1.36 -8.59
C LYS A 142 6.13 -1.56 -7.10
N CYS A 143 6.61 -2.66 -6.52
CA CYS A 143 6.56 -2.92 -5.08
C CYS A 143 7.35 -1.86 -4.30
N ILE A 144 8.56 -1.52 -4.74
CA ILE A 144 9.39 -0.45 -4.14
C ILE A 144 8.70 0.92 -4.26
N GLN A 145 8.04 1.22 -5.38
CA GLN A 145 7.30 2.47 -5.56
C GLN A 145 6.13 2.62 -4.58
N ILE A 146 5.41 1.53 -4.28
CA ILE A 146 4.34 1.55 -3.25
C ILE A 146 4.95 1.82 -1.87
N LEU A 147 6.03 1.12 -1.52
CA LEU A 147 6.74 1.34 -0.27
C LEU A 147 7.16 2.80 -0.11
N LYS A 148 7.75 3.41 -1.16
CA LYS A 148 8.15 4.82 -1.15
C LYS A 148 6.97 5.79 -1.00
N LYS A 149 5.82 5.49 -1.60
CA LYS A 149 4.60 6.31 -1.50
C LYS A 149 3.93 6.19 -0.13
N SER A 150 3.96 5.00 0.46
CA SER A 150 3.38 4.69 1.77
C SER A 150 4.33 5.02 2.92
N TRP A 151 5.62 5.22 2.62
CA TRP A 151 6.59 5.66 3.61
C TRP A 151 6.12 6.98 4.21
N PRO A 152 6.18 7.14 5.55
CA PRO A 152 5.91 8.42 6.18
C PRO A 152 6.85 9.45 5.56
N GLN A 153 6.33 10.27 4.63
CA GLN A 153 7.01 11.48 4.22
C GLN A 153 7.24 12.24 5.51
N GLU A 154 8.49 12.61 5.79
CA GLU A 154 8.89 13.36 6.97
C GLU A 154 8.10 14.67 6.95
N SER A 155 6.89 14.60 7.52
CA SER A 155 5.93 15.67 7.42
C SER A 155 6.46 16.71 8.37
N THR A 156 7.07 17.74 7.79
CA THR A 156 7.21 19.10 8.33
C THR A 156 6.59 19.26 9.73
N LEU A 157 7.29 18.77 10.76
CA LEU A 157 6.97 19.05 12.17
C LEU A 157 7.13 20.55 12.48
N SER A 158 7.43 21.35 11.46
CA SER A 158 7.53 22.79 11.42
C SER A 158 6.41 23.49 10.63
N ARG A 159 5.25 22.89 10.36
CA ARG A 159 4.03 23.73 10.13
C ARG A 159 3.42 24.14 11.47
N LYS A 160 4.20 24.99 12.15
CA LYS A 160 3.81 25.94 13.19
C LYS A 160 2.31 26.16 13.17
N ARG A 161 1.62 25.54 14.13
CA ARG A 161 0.24 25.82 14.56
C ARG A 161 -0.01 27.30 14.26
N ARG A 162 -0.87 27.61 13.28
CA ARG A 162 -1.26 29.01 13.02
C ARG A 162 -1.74 29.54 14.36
N LYS A 163 -0.95 30.45 14.91
CA LYS A 163 -1.20 31.13 16.18
C LYS A 163 -2.62 31.66 16.07
N GLU A 164 -3.52 31.06 16.83
CA GLU A 164 -4.86 31.52 17.04
C GLU A 164 -4.75 33.02 17.35
N HIS A 165 -5.28 33.85 16.46
CA HIS A 165 -5.23 35.29 16.62
C HIS A 165 -6.21 35.61 17.75
N SER A 166 -5.72 35.53 18.99
CA SER A 166 -6.45 36.02 20.15
C SER A 166 -6.65 37.52 19.98
N LYS A 167 -7.90 37.89 19.66
CA LYS A 167 -8.37 39.27 19.73
C LYS A 167 -8.45 39.63 21.20
N ASN A 168 -7.43 40.34 21.69
CA ASN A 168 -7.42 40.88 23.04
C ASN A 168 -8.38 42.09 23.08
N SER A 169 -9.52 41.94 23.75
CA SER A 169 -10.47 42.99 24.03
C SER A 169 -10.00 43.85 25.22
N GLN A 170 -9.78 45.13 24.93
CA GLN A 170 -9.78 46.31 25.79
C GLN A 170 -9.74 46.13 27.32
N SER A 171 -8.66 46.60 27.95
CA SER A 171 -8.73 47.20 29.29
C SER A 171 -7.75 48.39 29.44
N ASN A 172 -8.37 49.57 29.55
CA ASN A 172 -7.90 50.91 30.01
C ASN A 172 -6.39 51.21 30.22
N PRO A 173 -5.90 52.33 29.66
CA PRO A 173 -4.78 53.07 30.22
C PRO A 173 -5.27 54.25 31.10
N ARG A 174 -4.93 54.20 32.40
CA ARG A 174 -4.97 55.35 33.31
C ARG A 174 -3.81 56.30 33.00
N GLY A 175 -4.15 57.53 32.61
CA GLY A 175 -3.49 58.82 32.91
C GLY A 175 -1.99 59.01 32.66
N HIS A 176 -1.63 59.89 31.73
CA HIS A 176 -1.02 61.20 32.06
C HIS A 176 -0.84 62.09 30.80
N ARG A 177 -1.34 63.33 30.96
CA ARG A 177 -1.18 64.57 30.18
C ARG A 177 -0.01 64.66 29.18
N LYS A 178 -0.29 65.25 27.99
CA LYS A 178 0.25 66.57 27.55
C LYS A 178 -0.30 66.98 26.16
N ARG A 179 -0.93 68.18 26.12
CA ARG A 179 -0.76 69.27 25.11
C ARG A 179 -1.10 68.92 23.63
N GLY A 180 -1.97 69.58 22.88
CA GLY A 180 -2.76 70.79 23.04
C GLY A 180 -3.17 71.30 21.64
N LYS A 181 -4.44 71.69 21.52
CA LYS A 181 -5.06 72.67 20.59
C LYS A 181 -5.29 72.33 19.09
N PRO A 182 -6.44 72.76 18.50
CA PRO A 182 -6.93 72.34 17.18
C PRO A 182 -6.86 73.44 16.11
N SER A 183 -7.06 73.09 14.82
CA SER A 183 -7.68 74.01 13.84
C SER A 183 -8.06 73.32 12.51
N ARG A 184 -9.34 73.52 12.11
CA ARG A 184 -9.88 73.90 10.77
C ARG A 184 -9.53 73.03 9.55
N LYS A 185 -10.40 72.78 8.57
CA LYS A 185 -11.67 73.38 8.10
C LYS A 185 -12.38 72.37 7.18
N GLU A 186 -13.67 72.56 6.99
CA GLU A 186 -14.55 71.88 6.01
C GLU A 186 -14.04 72.06 4.57
N ASP A 187 -14.34 71.09 3.70
CA ASP A 187 -15.01 71.39 2.43
C ASP A 187 -15.87 70.19 1.99
N ILE A 188 -17.10 70.54 1.62
CA ILE A 188 -18.17 69.71 1.09
C ILE A 188 -18.06 69.77 -0.43
N GLU A 189 -18.08 68.63 -1.13
CA GLU A 189 -18.77 68.62 -2.43
C GLU A 189 -19.31 67.23 -2.78
N VAL A 190 -20.61 67.22 -3.07
CA VAL A 190 -21.43 66.10 -3.55
C VAL A 190 -21.71 66.35 -5.02
N ARG A 191 -21.68 65.30 -5.85
CA ARG A 191 -22.53 65.01 -7.04
C ARG A 191 -21.73 64.13 -8.02
N LYS A 192 -22.31 63.17 -8.76
CA LYS A 192 -23.66 62.60 -8.86
C LYS A 192 -23.48 61.22 -9.48
#